data_AF-A0AAE2C930-F1
#
_entry.id   AF-A0AAE2C930-F1
#
_cell.length_a   1.000
_cell.length_b   1.000
_cell.length_c   1.000
_cell.angle_alpha   90.00
_cell.angle_beta   90.00
_cell.angle_gamma   90.00
#
_symmetry.space_group_name_H-M   'P 1'
#
loop_
_entity.id
_entity.type
_entity.pdbx_description
1 polymer ?
#
loop_
_entity_poly.entity_id
_entity_poly.type
_entity_poly.pdbx_seq_one_letter_code
_entity_poly.pdbx_strand_id
1 'polypeptide(L)'
;MQNQDGHVVESGTETITSIKASEIDDWENFRDDDILQQQSAIQAEEAGKIPFVGDKEPLSSLAAEYKSGNAILVEKINVLTEQYAAIRRTRGDGNCFFRSFMFAYLEHILQTQDRAEVDRITANVEQCRKTLLSLGYAEFTFEDFFGLFLEQLESVLSGTEASISHDELVQRSRDQSISDYVVMFFRFITSGEIRKRSEFFEPFVQGLTNTSVEQFCKSSVEPMGEESDHVHITALSDALGVPIRIVYLDRSCDDKGSVSVNHHDFTPAHVTNASSGATQATKPFINLLYRPGHYDILYPK
;
A
#
# COMPACT_ATOMS: atom_id res chain seq x y z
N MET A 1 -14.84 23.96 -81.61
CA MET A 1 -14.24 25.26 -82.01
C MET A 1 -13.75 25.89 -80.72
N GLN A 2 -12.42 25.92 -80.50
CA GLN A 2 -11.56 27.12 -80.66
C GLN A 2 -12.09 28.33 -79.85
N ASN A 3 -11.30 29.15 -79.19
CA ASN A 3 -9.95 29.19 -78.64
C ASN A 3 -9.96 30.52 -77.83
N GLN A 4 -9.12 30.64 -76.80
CA GLN A 4 -8.48 31.86 -76.29
C GLN A 4 -9.09 33.23 -76.62
N ASP A 5 -9.38 34.02 -75.58
CA ASP A 5 -8.69 35.31 -75.41
C ASP A 5 -8.81 35.79 -73.96
N GLY A 6 -7.66 36.14 -73.39
CA GLY A 6 -7.56 36.83 -72.12
C GLY A 6 -7.33 38.32 -72.34
N HIS A 7 -7.89 39.16 -71.47
CA HIS A 7 -7.24 40.37 -71.00
C HIS A 7 -7.82 40.85 -69.66
N VAL A 8 -6.90 41.05 -68.73
CA VAL A 8 -6.91 41.69 -67.39
C VAL A 8 -7.37 43.16 -67.53
N VAL A 9 -7.95 43.94 -66.59
CA VAL A 9 -7.86 44.18 -65.11
C VAL A 9 -9.20 44.94 -64.75
N GLU A 10 -9.84 44.93 -63.56
CA GLU A 10 -9.34 45.41 -62.27
C GLU A 10 -10.36 45.27 -61.10
N SER A 11 -9.77 44.99 -59.93
CA SER A 11 -10.20 45.20 -58.53
C SER A 11 -11.57 44.72 -58.02
N GLY A 12 -11.52 43.67 -57.21
CA GLY A 12 -12.49 43.36 -56.16
C GLY A 12 -11.82 42.47 -55.11
N THR A 13 -11.51 43.04 -53.95
CA THR A 13 -10.74 42.45 -52.85
C THR A 13 -11.46 41.23 -52.27
N GLU A 14 -10.97 40.01 -52.56
CA GLU A 14 -11.39 38.80 -51.82
C GLU A 14 -10.43 38.56 -50.66
N THR A 15 -10.99 38.74 -49.47
CA THR A 15 -10.37 38.54 -48.17
C THR A 15 -9.96 37.08 -48.02
N ILE A 16 -8.66 36.79 -48.08
CA ILE A 16 -8.11 35.53 -47.58
C ILE A 16 -8.33 35.56 -46.06
N THR A 17 -9.37 34.87 -45.60
CA THR A 17 -9.50 34.53 -44.19
C THR A 17 -8.36 33.59 -43.84
N SER A 18 -7.30 34.19 -43.31
CA SER A 18 -6.30 33.51 -42.49
C SER A 18 -7.05 32.68 -41.47
N ILE A 19 -7.06 31.35 -41.64
CA ILE A 19 -7.35 30.43 -40.56
C ILE A 19 -6.30 30.75 -39.50
N LYS A 20 -6.73 31.48 -38.46
CA LYS A 20 -5.86 31.82 -37.34
C LYS A 20 -5.31 30.52 -36.80
N ALA A 21 -4.00 30.45 -36.69
CA ALA A 21 -3.28 29.45 -35.92
C ALA A 21 -3.57 29.65 -34.41
N SER A 22 -4.84 29.67 -34.02
CA SER A 22 -5.29 29.86 -32.63
C SER A 22 -5.72 28.55 -31.97
N GLU A 23 -5.66 27.42 -32.67
CA GLU A 23 -6.00 26.09 -32.12
C GLU A 23 -4.76 25.22 -31.85
N ILE A 24 -3.54 25.75 -32.04
CA ILE A 24 -2.29 25.01 -31.82
C ILE A 24 -1.57 25.45 -30.53
N ASP A 25 -2.03 26.51 -29.87
CA ASP A 25 -1.32 27.13 -28.72
C ASP A 25 -1.81 26.65 -27.33
N ASP A 26 -2.82 25.77 -27.28
CA ASP A 26 -3.46 25.35 -26.02
C ASP A 26 -2.75 24.19 -25.31
N TRP A 27 -1.58 23.76 -25.80
CA TRP A 27 -0.75 22.73 -25.14
C TRP A 27 0.11 23.31 -24.01
N GLU A 28 0.30 24.64 -23.91
CA GLU A 28 1.06 25.28 -22.82
C GLU A 28 0.26 25.40 -21.50
N ASN A 29 -1.02 25.02 -21.48
CA ASN A 29 -1.93 25.25 -20.34
C ASN A 29 -2.18 24.03 -19.45
N PHE A 30 -1.68 22.84 -19.78
CA PHE A 30 -1.73 21.70 -18.85
C PHE A 30 -0.49 21.73 -17.97
N ARG A 31 -0.64 22.15 -16.71
CA ARG A 31 0.45 22.02 -15.75
C ARG A 31 0.63 20.55 -15.43
N ASP A 32 1.88 20.12 -15.23
CA ASP A 32 2.20 18.74 -14.84
C ASP A 32 1.38 18.30 -13.61
N ASP A 33 1.09 19.23 -12.69
CA ASP A 33 0.22 19.02 -11.53
C ASP A 33 -1.23 18.67 -11.91
N ASP A 34 -1.79 19.32 -12.93
CA ASP A 34 -3.17 19.08 -13.38
C ASP A 34 -3.29 17.69 -14.02
N ILE A 35 -2.26 17.27 -14.77
CA ILE A 35 -2.16 15.94 -15.38
C ILE A 35 -2.05 14.87 -14.30
N LEU A 36 -1.18 15.09 -13.30
CA LEU A 36 -1.01 14.17 -12.18
C LEU A 36 -2.31 14.02 -11.37
N GLN A 37 -2.99 15.14 -11.11
CA GLN A 37 -4.26 15.13 -10.39
C GLN A 37 -5.35 14.39 -11.16
N GLN A 38 -5.43 14.59 -12.48
CA GLN A 38 -6.37 13.87 -13.33
C GLN A 38 -6.08 12.37 -13.36
N GLN A 39 -4.81 11.97 -13.46
CA GLN A 39 -4.40 10.56 -13.43
C GLN A 39 -4.79 9.91 -12.10
N SER A 40 -4.50 10.58 -10.97
CA SER A 40 -4.88 10.10 -9.63
C SER A 40 -6.40 9.99 -9.48
N ALA A 41 -7.17 10.94 -10.02
CA ALA A 41 -8.64 10.89 -9.96
C ALA A 41 -9.21 9.70 -10.75
N ILE A 42 -8.69 9.42 -11.95
CA ILE A 42 -9.09 8.25 -12.76
C ILE A 42 -8.75 6.95 -12.02
N GLN A 43 -7.56 6.85 -11.46
CA GLN A 43 -7.13 5.68 -10.70
C GLN A 43 -8.03 5.46 -9.48
N ALA A 44 -8.38 6.52 -8.74
CA ALA A 44 -9.29 6.43 -7.60
C ALA A 44 -10.70 5.97 -7.99
N GLU A 45 -11.24 6.46 -9.11
CA GLU A 45 -12.55 6.04 -9.63
C GLU A 45 -12.58 4.57 -10.03
N GLU A 46 -11.56 4.10 -10.77
CA GLU A 46 -11.43 2.69 -11.13
C GLU A 46 -11.23 1.79 -9.91
N ALA A 47 -10.40 2.24 -8.96
CA ALA A 47 -10.19 1.54 -7.70
C ALA A 47 -11.49 1.40 -6.89
N GLY A 48 -12.36 2.42 -6.92
CA GLY A 48 -13.67 2.42 -6.25
C GLY A 48 -14.58 1.25 -6.64
N LYS A 49 -14.39 0.67 -7.83
CA LYS A 49 -15.16 -0.48 -8.34
C LYS A 49 -14.75 -1.81 -7.71
N ILE A 50 -13.57 -1.88 -7.10
CA ILE A 50 -12.98 -3.09 -6.51
C ILE A 50 -13.16 -2.98 -5.00
N PRO A 51 -13.66 -3.98 -4.25
CA PRO A 51 -13.75 -3.86 -2.79
C PRO A 51 -12.36 -3.62 -2.16
N PHE A 52 -12.31 -2.96 -1.01
CA PHE A 52 -11.05 -2.68 -0.31
C PHE A 52 -10.20 -3.92 -0.04
N VAL A 53 -10.88 -5.02 0.28
CA VAL A 53 -10.31 -6.35 0.47
C VAL A 53 -11.11 -7.34 -0.39
N GLY A 54 -10.43 -8.02 -1.32
CA GLY A 54 -11.03 -9.02 -2.21
C GLY A 54 -11.37 -10.33 -1.50
N ASP A 55 -11.93 -11.28 -2.23
CA ASP A 55 -12.11 -12.64 -1.75
C ASP A 55 -10.78 -13.42 -1.79
N LYS A 56 -10.73 -14.55 -1.10
CA LYS A 56 -9.58 -15.46 -1.15
C LYS A 56 -9.63 -16.22 -2.47
N GLU A 57 -8.58 -16.11 -3.26
CA GLU A 57 -8.49 -16.72 -4.58
C GLU A 57 -7.35 -17.73 -4.64
N PRO A 58 -7.49 -18.82 -5.42
CA PRO A 58 -6.37 -19.70 -5.68
C PRO A 58 -5.27 -18.91 -6.40
N LEU A 59 -4.00 -19.18 -6.09
CA LEU A 59 -2.89 -18.43 -6.68
C LEU A 59 -2.78 -18.60 -8.22
N SER A 60 -3.47 -19.59 -8.79
CA SER A 60 -3.64 -19.72 -10.24
C SER A 60 -4.38 -18.55 -10.89
N SER A 61 -5.18 -17.77 -10.15
CA SER A 61 -5.79 -16.53 -10.67
C SER A 61 -4.73 -15.50 -11.04
N LEU A 62 -3.70 -15.34 -10.19
CA LEU A 62 -2.54 -14.51 -10.47
C LEU A 62 -1.76 -15.03 -11.69
N ALA A 63 -1.57 -16.35 -11.81
CA ALA A 63 -0.90 -16.93 -12.98
C ALA A 63 -1.65 -16.63 -14.29
N ALA A 64 -2.98 -16.61 -14.26
CA ALA A 64 -3.80 -16.29 -15.43
C ALA A 64 -3.62 -14.84 -15.91
N GLU A 65 -3.46 -13.88 -14.98
CA GLU A 65 -3.18 -12.46 -15.31
C GLU A 65 -1.87 -12.30 -16.10
N TYR A 66 -0.85 -13.08 -15.74
CA TYR A 66 0.49 -12.97 -16.32
C TYR A 66 0.76 -13.96 -17.45
N LYS A 67 -0.21 -14.76 -17.87
CA LYS A 67 -0.03 -15.84 -18.86
C LYS A 67 0.60 -15.37 -20.19
N SER A 68 0.27 -14.16 -20.62
CA SER A 68 0.84 -13.51 -21.82
C SER A 68 1.88 -12.43 -21.47
N GLY A 69 2.31 -12.39 -20.22
CA GLY A 69 3.23 -11.41 -19.67
C GLY A 69 4.69 -11.80 -19.84
N ASN A 70 5.56 -11.14 -19.08
CA ASN A 70 6.99 -11.39 -19.08
C ASN A 70 7.31 -12.81 -18.56
N ALA A 71 8.16 -13.54 -19.28
CA ALA A 71 8.51 -14.93 -18.95
C ALA A 71 9.11 -15.11 -17.54
N ILE A 72 9.89 -14.14 -17.05
CA ILE A 72 10.46 -14.17 -15.69
C ILE A 72 9.34 -14.09 -14.66
N LEU A 73 8.35 -13.22 -14.86
CA LEU A 73 7.21 -13.10 -13.94
C LEU A 73 6.35 -14.37 -13.92
N VAL A 74 6.11 -14.96 -15.09
CA VAL A 74 5.39 -16.25 -15.19
C VAL A 74 6.13 -17.33 -14.39
N GLU A 75 7.45 -17.44 -14.56
CA GLU A 75 8.24 -18.44 -13.85
C GLU A 75 8.29 -18.18 -12.34
N LYS A 76 8.41 -16.92 -11.90
CA LYS A 76 8.28 -16.57 -10.47
C LYS A 76 6.93 -16.97 -9.91
N ILE A 77 5.84 -16.75 -10.64
CA ILE A 77 4.50 -17.15 -10.20
C ILE A 77 4.42 -18.67 -10.10
N ASN A 78 4.99 -19.43 -11.04
CA ASN A 78 5.06 -20.90 -10.96
C ASN A 78 5.74 -21.33 -9.65
N VAL A 79 6.93 -20.79 -9.35
CA VAL A 79 7.64 -21.05 -8.08
C VAL A 79 6.82 -20.62 -6.87
N LEU A 80 6.11 -19.49 -6.95
CA LEU A 80 5.25 -19.00 -5.87
C LEU A 80 4.10 -19.97 -5.59
N THR A 81 3.52 -20.59 -6.62
CA THR A 81 2.44 -21.59 -6.48
C THR A 81 2.90 -22.88 -5.82
N GLU A 82 4.20 -23.13 -5.71
CA GLU A 82 4.72 -24.26 -4.95
C GLU A 82 4.62 -24.01 -3.44
N GLN A 83 4.81 -22.76 -3.00
CA GLN A 83 4.92 -22.36 -1.58
C GLN A 83 3.63 -21.77 -1.01
N TYR A 84 2.81 -21.13 -1.84
CA TYR A 84 1.59 -20.43 -1.42
C TYR A 84 0.35 -21.04 -2.10
N ALA A 85 -0.73 -21.18 -1.34
CA ALA A 85 -1.99 -21.77 -1.80
C ALA A 85 -2.92 -20.74 -2.46
N ALA A 86 -2.96 -19.54 -1.89
CA ALA A 86 -3.95 -18.53 -2.23
C ALA A 86 -3.39 -17.12 -2.11
N ILE A 87 -4.10 -16.18 -2.73
CA ILE A 87 -3.90 -14.74 -2.66
C ILE A 87 -5.23 -14.08 -2.27
N ARG A 88 -5.16 -12.95 -1.57
CA ARG A 88 -6.31 -12.05 -1.41
C ARG A 88 -5.87 -10.65 -1.80
N ARG A 89 -6.53 -10.11 -2.82
CA ARG A 89 -6.19 -8.79 -3.35
C ARG A 89 -6.65 -7.67 -2.43
N THR A 90 -5.94 -6.56 -2.43
CA THR A 90 -6.46 -5.31 -1.85
C THR A 90 -6.65 -4.26 -2.92
N ARG A 91 -7.51 -3.27 -2.67
CA ARG A 91 -7.71 -2.15 -3.60
C ARG A 91 -6.42 -1.33 -3.67
N GLY A 92 -5.96 -1.03 -4.88
CA GLY A 92 -4.83 -0.14 -5.15
C GLY A 92 -5.24 1.33 -5.09
N ASP A 93 -5.35 1.88 -3.89
CA ASP A 93 -5.69 3.28 -3.62
C ASP A 93 -4.63 3.95 -2.73
N GLY A 94 -3.39 3.45 -2.77
CA GLY A 94 -2.27 3.88 -1.91
C GLY A 94 -2.30 3.33 -0.47
N ASN A 95 -3.40 2.73 -0.01
CA ASN A 95 -3.50 2.17 1.35
C ASN A 95 -3.25 0.65 1.42
N CYS A 96 -2.88 0.03 0.30
CA CYS A 96 -2.82 -1.43 0.14
C CYS A 96 -1.93 -2.13 1.17
N PHE A 97 -0.79 -1.56 1.56
CA PHE A 97 0.07 -2.14 2.62
C PHE A 97 -0.66 -2.21 3.97
N PHE A 98 -1.10 -1.07 4.49
CA PHE A 98 -1.78 -1.01 5.79
C PHE A 98 -3.06 -1.85 5.80
N ARG A 99 -3.80 -1.86 4.70
CA ARG A 99 -5.04 -2.62 4.60
C ARG A 99 -4.80 -4.13 4.45
N SER A 100 -3.74 -4.53 3.76
CA SER A 100 -3.29 -5.93 3.72
C SER A 100 -2.84 -6.39 5.11
N PHE A 101 -2.05 -5.57 5.81
CA PHE A 101 -1.61 -5.84 7.17
C PHE A 101 -2.79 -5.97 8.13
N MET A 102 -3.73 -5.00 8.10
CA MET A 102 -4.96 -4.99 8.90
C MET A 102 -5.69 -6.33 8.79
N PHE A 103 -6.04 -6.72 7.56
CA PHE A 103 -6.83 -7.91 7.34
C PHE A 103 -6.05 -9.18 7.69
N ALA A 104 -4.79 -9.29 7.27
CA ALA A 104 -3.96 -10.46 7.55
C ALA A 104 -3.76 -10.67 9.05
N TYR A 105 -3.54 -9.60 9.81
CA TYR A 105 -3.38 -9.67 11.26
C TYR A 105 -4.69 -10.08 11.96
N LEU A 106 -5.79 -9.40 11.67
CA LEU A 106 -7.09 -9.72 12.28
C LEU A 106 -7.59 -11.11 11.90
N GLU A 107 -7.40 -11.54 10.65
CA GLU A 107 -7.74 -12.89 10.19
C GLU A 107 -6.87 -13.95 10.88
N HIS A 108 -5.59 -13.66 11.13
CA HIS A 108 -4.71 -14.54 11.90
C HIS A 108 -5.24 -14.74 13.32
N ILE A 109 -5.52 -13.65 14.06
CA ILE A 109 -6.07 -13.72 15.42
C ILE A 109 -7.43 -14.43 15.44
N LEU A 110 -8.30 -14.16 14.46
CA LEU A 110 -9.59 -14.85 14.33
C LEU A 110 -9.42 -16.37 14.21
N GLN A 111 -8.42 -16.83 13.45
CA GLN A 111 -8.17 -18.26 13.22
C GLN A 111 -7.44 -18.94 14.39
N THR A 112 -6.44 -18.29 14.97
CA THR A 112 -5.59 -18.88 16.01
C THR A 112 -6.16 -18.70 17.41
N GLN A 113 -7.02 -17.70 17.61
CA GLN A 113 -7.53 -17.29 18.91
C GLN A 113 -6.41 -17.01 19.93
N ASP A 114 -5.27 -16.49 19.43
CA ASP A 114 -4.08 -16.24 20.24
C ASP A 114 -4.25 -15.00 21.14
N ARG A 115 -4.77 -15.26 22.35
CA ARG A 115 -4.98 -14.20 23.36
C ARG A 115 -3.67 -13.61 23.87
N ALA A 116 -2.59 -14.38 23.90
CA ALA A 116 -1.30 -13.88 24.37
C ALA A 116 -0.73 -12.85 23.38
N GLU A 117 -0.90 -13.08 22.07
CA GLU A 117 -0.58 -12.10 21.05
C GLU A 117 -1.46 -10.84 21.14
N VAL A 118 -2.77 -11.01 21.41
CA VAL A 118 -3.68 -9.87 21.63
C VAL A 118 -3.27 -9.02 22.84
N ASP A 119 -2.95 -9.65 23.97
CA ASP A 119 -2.47 -8.94 25.16
C ASP A 119 -1.15 -8.19 24.87
N ARG A 120 -0.23 -8.86 24.15
CA ARG A 120 1.07 -8.29 23.76
C ARG A 120 0.91 -7.08 22.84
N ILE A 121 0.12 -7.19 21.76
CA ILE A 121 -0.07 -6.06 20.85
C ILE A 121 -0.81 -4.92 21.53
N THR A 122 -1.77 -5.20 22.41
CA THR A 122 -2.52 -4.16 23.15
C THR A 122 -1.57 -3.33 24.01
N ALA A 123 -0.61 -3.98 24.68
CA ALA A 123 0.43 -3.27 25.43
C ALA A 123 1.32 -2.39 24.51
N ASN A 124 1.67 -2.88 23.32
CA ASN A 124 2.44 -2.12 22.34
C ASN A 124 1.65 -0.92 21.78
N VAL A 125 0.35 -1.10 21.53
CA VAL A 125 -0.54 -0.03 21.08
C VAL A 125 -0.60 1.09 22.13
N GLU A 126 -0.72 0.75 23.41
CA GLU A 126 -0.68 1.73 24.48
C GLU A 126 0.68 2.46 24.56
N GLN A 127 1.78 1.77 24.27
CA GLN A 127 3.09 2.42 24.17
C GLN A 127 3.20 3.36 22.95
N CYS A 128 2.60 3.00 21.82
CA CYS A 128 2.50 3.87 20.64
C CYS A 128 1.66 5.11 20.95
N ARG A 129 0.56 4.95 21.67
CA ARG A 129 -0.29 6.04 22.17
C ARG A 129 0.51 7.07 22.97
N LYS A 130 1.29 6.60 23.95
CA LYS A 130 2.19 7.44 24.76
C LYS A 130 3.27 8.14 23.93
N THR A 131 3.75 7.47 22.89
CA THR A 131 4.75 8.04 21.97
C THR A 131 4.16 9.20 21.17
N LEU A 132 2.93 9.09 20.67
CA LEU A 132 2.27 10.21 19.98
C LEU A 132 2.05 11.40 20.92
N LEU A 133 1.61 11.15 22.16
CA LEU A 133 1.45 12.22 23.16
C LEU A 133 2.78 12.93 23.46
N SER A 134 3.89 12.19 23.60
CA SER A 134 5.20 12.79 23.88
C SER A 134 5.77 13.56 22.68
N LEU A 135 5.37 13.21 21.45
CA LEU A 135 5.69 13.95 20.22
C LEU A 135 4.79 15.18 19.99
N GLY A 136 3.85 15.45 20.90
CA GLY A 136 3.00 16.63 20.89
C GLY A 136 1.70 16.50 20.10
N TYR A 137 1.29 15.28 19.71
CA TYR A 137 -0.05 15.09 19.16
C TYR A 137 -1.10 15.26 20.25
N ALA A 138 -2.16 16.02 19.96
CA ALA A 138 -3.28 16.13 20.88
C ALA A 138 -4.13 14.85 20.83
N GLU A 139 -4.49 14.29 21.98
CA GLU A 139 -5.15 12.99 22.11
C GLU A 139 -6.42 12.84 21.23
N PHE A 140 -7.26 13.88 21.23
CA PHE A 140 -8.50 13.92 20.43
C PHE A 140 -8.28 13.81 18.92
N THR A 141 -7.06 13.97 18.43
CA THR A 141 -6.74 13.85 16.99
C THR A 141 -6.57 12.40 16.53
N PHE A 142 -6.37 11.46 17.45
CA PHE A 142 -6.12 10.06 17.10
C PHE A 142 -6.86 9.04 17.98
N GLU A 143 -7.49 9.45 19.09
CA GLU A 143 -8.10 8.53 20.05
C GLU A 143 -9.15 7.60 19.44
N ASP A 144 -10.01 8.11 18.54
CA ASP A 144 -11.04 7.31 17.86
C ASP A 144 -10.44 6.21 16.99
N PHE A 145 -9.32 6.48 16.31
CA PHE A 145 -8.63 5.50 15.48
C PHE A 145 -8.08 4.34 16.33
N PHE A 146 -7.51 4.66 17.50
CA PHE A 146 -7.03 3.66 18.45
C PHE A 146 -8.19 2.84 19.04
N GLY A 147 -9.26 3.51 19.45
CA GLY A 147 -10.45 2.85 19.99
C GLY A 147 -11.04 1.86 19.00
N LEU A 148 -11.19 2.27 17.73
CA LEU A 148 -11.78 1.41 16.71
C LEU A 148 -10.92 0.19 16.38
N PHE A 149 -9.59 0.34 16.29
CA PHE A 149 -8.72 -0.82 16.09
C PHE A 149 -8.82 -1.83 17.25
N LEU A 150 -8.79 -1.35 18.49
CA LEU A 150 -8.92 -2.21 19.67
C LEU A 150 -10.28 -2.93 19.71
N GLU A 151 -11.36 -2.26 19.29
CA GLU A 151 -12.67 -2.88 19.13
C GLU A 151 -12.65 -4.00 18.08
N GLN A 152 -12.00 -3.79 16.93
CA GLN A 152 -11.89 -4.83 15.89
C GLN A 152 -11.03 -6.01 16.38
N LEU A 153 -9.97 -5.73 17.14
CA LEU A 153 -9.10 -6.74 17.73
C LEU A 153 -9.83 -7.60 18.78
N GLU A 154 -10.66 -6.99 19.62
CA GLU A 154 -11.50 -7.71 20.58
C GLU A 154 -12.59 -8.52 19.86
N SER A 155 -13.20 -7.95 18.82
CA SER A 155 -14.27 -8.59 18.04
C SER A 155 -13.83 -9.89 17.38
N VAL A 156 -12.55 -10.06 17.01
CA VAL A 156 -12.06 -11.32 16.40
C VAL A 156 -11.74 -12.43 17.41
N LEU A 157 -11.79 -12.14 18.72
CA LEU A 157 -11.70 -13.16 19.76
C LEU A 157 -13.09 -13.74 20.05
N SER A 158 -13.13 -15.07 20.24
CA SER A 158 -14.32 -15.81 20.63
C SER A 158 -14.66 -15.60 22.11
N GLY A 159 -15.93 -15.72 22.47
CA GLY A 159 -16.37 -15.71 23.86
C GLY A 159 -16.71 -14.32 24.42
N THR A 160 -16.83 -13.32 23.56
CA THR A 160 -17.43 -12.03 23.88
C THR A 160 -18.77 -11.89 23.14
N GLU A 161 -19.65 -11.01 23.59
CA GLU A 161 -20.90 -10.72 22.86
C GLU A 161 -20.65 -10.05 21.51
N ALA A 162 -19.44 -9.49 21.32
CA ALA A 162 -19.00 -8.81 20.11
C ALA A 162 -18.25 -9.72 19.11
N SER A 163 -18.11 -11.02 19.40
CA SER A 163 -17.37 -11.95 18.53
C SER A 163 -17.94 -11.98 17.11
N ILE A 164 -17.08 -11.83 16.10
CA ILE A 164 -17.48 -11.83 14.69
C ILE A 164 -17.09 -13.11 13.95
N SER A 165 -17.84 -13.41 12.89
CA SER A 165 -17.46 -14.47 11.94
C SER A 165 -16.38 -13.98 10.98
N HIS A 166 -15.81 -14.90 10.21
CA HIS A 166 -14.88 -14.56 9.12
C HIS A 166 -15.55 -13.70 8.05
N ASP A 167 -16.80 -14.00 7.68
CA ASP A 167 -17.56 -13.21 6.71
C ASP A 167 -17.78 -11.77 7.20
N GLU A 168 -18.09 -11.61 8.49
CA GLU A 168 -18.27 -10.29 9.10
C GLU A 168 -16.94 -9.51 9.16
N LEU A 169 -15.81 -10.17 9.45
CA LEU A 169 -14.49 -9.55 9.34
C LEU A 169 -14.23 -9.02 7.92
N VAL A 170 -14.59 -9.79 6.88
CA VAL A 170 -14.49 -9.36 5.49
C VAL A 170 -15.40 -8.16 5.21
N GLN A 171 -16.65 -8.16 5.70
CA GLN A 171 -17.56 -7.03 5.51
C GLN A 171 -17.05 -5.76 6.20
N ARG A 172 -16.62 -5.84 7.46
CA ARG A 172 -16.04 -4.71 8.19
C ARG A 172 -14.78 -4.17 7.53
N SER A 173 -13.95 -5.06 6.97
CA SER A 173 -12.75 -4.66 6.22
C SER A 173 -13.06 -4.07 4.84
N ARG A 174 -14.31 -4.15 4.37
CA ARG A 174 -14.82 -3.52 3.15
C ARG A 174 -15.63 -2.26 3.45
N ASP A 175 -16.08 -2.07 4.69
CA ASP A 175 -16.73 -0.86 5.12
C ASP A 175 -15.72 0.28 5.19
N GLN A 176 -16.04 1.41 4.56
CA GLN A 176 -15.12 2.54 4.48
C GLN A 176 -14.86 3.18 5.84
N SER A 177 -15.90 3.33 6.66
CA SER A 177 -15.76 3.97 7.96
C SER A 177 -14.88 3.16 8.91
N ILE A 178 -14.97 1.83 8.84
CA ILE A 178 -14.13 0.94 9.65
C ILE A 178 -12.73 0.81 9.06
N SER A 179 -12.64 0.45 7.79
CA SER A 179 -11.36 0.16 7.16
C SER A 179 -10.45 1.38 7.10
N ASP A 180 -10.96 2.57 6.76
CA ASP A 180 -10.11 3.76 6.64
C ASP A 180 -9.66 4.26 8.02
N TYR A 181 -10.49 4.16 9.06
CA TYR A 181 -10.11 4.52 10.42
C TYR A 181 -9.01 3.60 10.97
N VAL A 182 -9.09 2.30 10.71
CA VAL A 182 -8.04 1.36 11.10
C VAL A 182 -6.75 1.57 10.28
N VAL A 183 -6.86 1.96 8.99
CA VAL A 183 -5.68 2.39 8.22
C VAL A 183 -5.07 3.65 8.83
N MET A 184 -5.86 4.67 9.21
CA MET A 184 -5.37 5.87 9.87
C MET A 184 -4.66 5.56 11.19
N PHE A 185 -5.19 4.63 11.98
CA PHE A 185 -4.52 4.12 13.17
C PHE A 185 -3.08 3.64 12.87
N PHE A 186 -2.92 2.80 11.84
CA PHE A 186 -1.59 2.31 11.46
C PHE A 186 -0.68 3.42 10.93
N ARG A 187 -1.23 4.38 10.17
CA ARG A 187 -0.48 5.56 9.69
C ARG A 187 0.06 6.40 10.84
N PHE A 188 -0.75 6.68 11.85
CA PHE A 188 -0.32 7.42 13.04
C PHE A 188 0.76 6.67 13.82
N ILE A 189 0.59 5.38 14.08
CA ILE A 189 1.60 4.58 14.77
C ILE A 189 2.92 4.57 13.99
N THR A 190 2.84 4.40 12.67
CA THR A 190 4.01 4.40 11.78
C THR A 190 4.73 5.75 11.85
N SER A 191 4.00 6.86 11.73
CA SER A 191 4.57 8.22 11.86
C SER A 191 5.22 8.43 13.23
N GLY A 192 4.55 8.02 14.31
CA GLY A 192 5.06 8.14 15.67
C GLY A 192 6.38 7.37 15.86
N GLU A 193 6.47 6.14 15.36
CA GLU A 193 7.69 5.34 15.48
C GLU A 193 8.84 5.87 14.62
N ILE A 194 8.56 6.35 13.40
CA ILE A 194 9.55 7.02 12.55
C ILE A 194 10.11 8.26 13.25
N ARG A 195 9.24 9.11 13.81
CA ARG A 195 9.66 10.34 14.49
C ARG A 195 10.40 10.07 15.80
N LYS A 196 10.01 9.04 16.55
CA LYS A 196 10.69 8.61 17.77
C LYS A 196 12.12 8.14 17.51
N ARG A 197 12.37 7.51 16.36
CA ARG A 197 13.70 7.06 15.91
C ARG A 197 14.20 7.86 14.72
N SER A 198 14.03 9.19 14.75
CA SER A 198 14.35 10.07 13.62
C SER A 198 15.79 9.90 13.12
N GLU A 199 16.78 9.84 14.01
CA GLU A 199 18.19 9.67 13.65
C GLU A 199 18.45 8.36 12.88
N PHE A 200 17.73 7.29 13.20
CA PHE A 200 17.84 6.02 12.50
C PHE A 200 17.19 6.07 11.11
N PHE A 201 16.01 6.70 11.00
CA PHE A 201 15.27 6.75 9.74
C PHE A 201 15.73 7.84 8.77
N GLU A 202 16.39 8.90 9.26
CA GLU A 202 16.84 10.05 8.47
C GLU A 202 17.58 9.70 7.17
N PRO A 203 18.63 8.85 7.15
CA PRO A 203 19.34 8.55 5.90
C PRO A 203 18.46 7.85 4.86
N PHE A 204 17.50 7.02 5.29
CA PHE A 204 16.57 6.33 4.39
C PHE A 204 15.54 7.31 3.82
N VAL A 205 14.99 8.19 4.68
CA VAL A 205 14.06 9.24 4.25
C VAL A 205 14.72 10.21 3.28
N GLN A 206 15.96 10.65 3.56
CA GLN A 206 16.71 11.51 2.64
C GLN A 206 16.97 10.82 1.30
N GLY A 207 17.27 9.51 1.31
CA GLY A 207 17.46 8.73 0.08
C GLY A 207 16.20 8.55 -0.76
N LEU A 208 15.01 8.54 -0.14
CA LEU A 208 13.73 8.36 -0.82
C LEU A 208 13.15 9.66 -1.36
N THR A 209 13.07 10.69 -0.52
CA THR A 209 12.32 11.93 -0.84
C THR A 209 13.15 13.20 -0.76
N ASN A 210 14.40 13.12 -0.26
CA ASN A 210 15.25 14.28 0.00
C ASN A 210 14.58 15.34 0.92
N THR A 211 13.75 14.88 1.86
CA THR A 211 13.07 15.72 2.87
C THR A 211 13.52 15.38 4.29
N SER A 212 13.12 16.21 5.27
CA SER A 212 13.29 15.84 6.68
C SER A 212 12.34 14.72 7.08
N VAL A 213 12.65 14.03 8.19
CA VAL A 213 11.78 12.99 8.77
C VAL A 213 10.40 13.55 9.12
N GLU A 214 10.32 14.76 9.68
CA GLU A 214 9.05 15.39 10.01
C GLU A 214 8.21 15.68 8.76
N GLN A 215 8.82 16.21 7.71
CA GLN A 215 8.13 16.50 6.46
C GLN A 215 7.66 15.21 5.78
N PHE A 216 8.49 14.17 5.76
CA PHE A 216 8.12 12.85 5.24
C PHE A 216 6.91 12.27 5.97
N CYS A 217 6.90 12.31 7.30
CA CYS A 217 5.75 11.84 8.09
C CYS A 217 4.45 12.57 7.71
N LYS A 218 4.49 13.90 7.61
CA LYS A 218 3.30 14.73 7.32
C LYS A 218 2.81 14.61 5.87
N SER A 219 3.68 14.28 4.92
CA SER A 219 3.35 14.27 3.49
C SER A 219 3.20 12.87 2.88
N SER A 220 3.85 11.85 3.45
CA SER A 220 3.92 10.51 2.84
C SER A 220 3.58 9.36 3.80
N VAL A 221 3.32 9.64 5.09
CA VAL A 221 2.95 8.60 6.08
C VAL A 221 1.54 8.83 6.61
N GLU A 222 1.28 10.00 7.17
CA GLU A 222 -0.01 10.35 7.80
C GLU A 222 -1.18 10.48 6.81
N PRO A 223 -1.02 11.08 5.61
CA PRO A 223 -2.13 11.23 4.69
C PRO A 223 -2.63 9.89 4.14
N MET A 224 -3.94 9.76 3.99
CA MET A 224 -4.56 8.64 3.28
C MET A 224 -4.17 8.65 1.82
N GLY A 225 -4.00 7.47 1.24
CA GLY A 225 -3.67 7.31 -0.18
C GLY A 225 -2.20 7.44 -0.53
N GLU A 226 -1.33 7.72 0.44
CA GLU A 226 0.12 7.69 0.23
C GLU A 226 0.67 6.27 0.29
N GLU A 227 1.41 5.87 -0.74
CA GLU A 227 2.00 4.55 -0.87
C GLU A 227 3.02 4.25 0.24
N SER A 228 3.18 2.97 0.56
CA SER A 228 4.10 2.51 1.61
C SER A 228 5.31 1.81 1.01
N ASP A 229 6.49 2.13 1.55
CA ASP A 229 7.78 1.52 1.22
C ASP A 229 8.38 0.86 2.48
N HIS A 230 9.61 0.36 2.38
CA HIS A 230 10.36 -0.31 3.43
C HIS A 230 10.46 0.48 4.73
N VAL A 231 10.47 1.82 4.68
CA VAL A 231 10.46 2.69 5.87
C VAL A 231 9.17 2.49 6.67
N HIS A 232 8.01 2.51 6.00
CA HIS A 232 6.71 2.28 6.62
C HIS A 232 6.60 0.87 7.20
N ILE A 233 7.04 -0.14 6.43
CA ILE A 233 6.96 -1.55 6.86
C ILE A 233 7.83 -1.79 8.10
N THR A 234 9.05 -1.27 8.10
CA THR A 234 9.99 -1.39 9.23
C THR A 234 9.42 -0.72 10.49
N ALA A 235 8.96 0.51 10.37
CA ALA A 235 8.42 1.26 11.50
C ALA A 235 7.16 0.61 12.07
N LEU A 236 6.22 0.17 11.23
CA LEU A 236 5.00 -0.50 11.70
C LEU A 236 5.32 -1.84 12.39
N SER A 237 6.18 -2.66 11.77
CA SER A 237 6.63 -3.94 12.33
C SER A 237 7.29 -3.75 13.71
N ASP A 238 8.20 -2.79 13.83
CA ASP A 238 8.88 -2.49 15.10
C ASP A 238 7.91 -1.96 16.17
N ALA A 239 7.02 -1.02 15.79
CA ALA A 239 6.08 -0.40 16.72
C ALA A 239 5.10 -1.41 17.33
N LEU A 240 4.54 -2.30 16.49
CA LEU A 240 3.57 -3.31 16.91
C LEU A 240 4.24 -4.60 17.38
N GLY A 241 5.51 -4.81 17.06
CA GLY A 241 6.23 -6.05 17.37
C GLY A 241 5.71 -7.25 16.56
N VAL A 242 5.21 -7.01 15.34
CA VAL A 242 4.63 -8.05 14.47
C VAL A 242 5.54 -8.29 13.28
N PRO A 243 6.11 -9.50 13.11
CA PRO A 243 6.98 -9.79 11.98
C PRO A 243 6.19 -9.92 10.66
N ILE A 244 6.71 -9.31 9.60
CA ILE A 244 6.09 -9.27 8.26
C ILE A 244 7.05 -9.82 7.22
N ARG A 245 6.60 -10.76 6.40
CA ARG A 245 7.32 -11.21 5.20
C ARG A 245 6.78 -10.50 3.97
N ILE A 246 7.65 -9.82 3.22
CA ILE A 246 7.34 -9.28 1.89
C ILE A 246 7.97 -10.16 0.83
N VAL A 247 7.16 -10.72 -0.05
CA VAL A 247 7.55 -11.57 -1.17
C VAL A 247 7.53 -10.72 -2.44
N TYR A 248 8.65 -10.62 -3.15
CA TYR A 248 8.81 -9.71 -4.29
C TYR A 248 8.54 -10.43 -5.62
N LEU A 249 7.53 -9.96 -6.34
CA LEU A 249 7.25 -10.35 -7.71
C LEU A 249 7.72 -9.24 -8.67
N ASP A 250 8.99 -9.34 -9.06
CA ASP A 250 9.66 -8.42 -9.97
C ASP A 250 10.31 -9.17 -11.14
N ARG A 251 10.94 -8.42 -12.06
CA ARG A 251 11.61 -8.98 -13.24
C ARG A 251 13.07 -9.37 -12.97
N SER A 252 13.52 -9.42 -11.71
CA SER A 252 14.89 -9.81 -11.39
C SER A 252 15.10 -11.31 -11.63
N CYS A 253 16.26 -11.67 -12.17
CA CYS A 253 16.75 -13.05 -12.28
C CYS A 253 18.24 -13.07 -11.94
N ASP A 254 18.78 -14.24 -11.59
CA ASP A 254 20.23 -14.35 -11.39
C ASP A 254 20.99 -14.23 -12.73
N ASP A 255 22.31 -14.02 -12.66
CA ASP A 255 23.20 -13.89 -13.82
C ASP A 255 23.20 -15.15 -14.73
N LYS A 256 22.68 -16.28 -14.23
CA LYS A 256 22.57 -17.56 -14.95
C LYS A 256 21.17 -17.78 -15.53
N GLY A 257 20.26 -16.81 -15.36
CA GLY A 257 18.88 -16.88 -15.84
C GLY A 257 17.96 -17.76 -14.99
N SER A 258 18.40 -18.22 -13.82
CA SER A 258 17.55 -18.93 -12.87
C SER A 258 16.68 -17.93 -12.09
N VAL A 259 15.44 -18.34 -11.86
CA VAL A 259 14.38 -17.49 -11.33
C VAL A 259 14.07 -17.95 -9.90
N SER A 260 14.28 -17.05 -8.94
CA SER A 260 13.84 -17.24 -7.55
C SER A 260 12.84 -16.19 -7.15
N VAL A 261 11.92 -16.57 -6.27
CA VAL A 261 11.03 -15.63 -5.60
C VAL A 261 11.74 -15.13 -4.34
N ASN A 262 12.20 -13.88 -4.41
CA ASN A 262 12.91 -13.25 -3.29
C ASN A 262 11.90 -12.80 -2.23
N HIS A 263 12.33 -12.80 -0.98
CA HIS A 263 11.54 -12.23 0.11
C HIS A 263 12.44 -11.48 1.09
N HIS A 264 11.84 -10.56 1.84
CA HIS A 264 12.47 -9.88 2.96
C HIS A 264 11.58 -10.03 4.20
N ASP A 265 12.19 -10.43 5.31
CA ASP A 265 11.52 -10.54 6.60
C ASP A 265 11.83 -9.29 7.42
N PHE A 266 10.80 -8.50 7.69
CA PHE A 266 10.83 -7.39 8.62
C PHE A 266 10.52 -7.95 10.01
N THR A 267 11.56 -8.16 10.82
CA THR A 267 11.42 -8.69 12.18
C THR A 267 11.67 -7.59 13.20
N PRO A 268 10.84 -7.46 14.26
CA PRO A 268 10.99 -6.38 15.21
C PRO A 268 12.35 -6.38 15.92
N ALA A 269 12.98 -5.21 16.03
CA ALA A 269 14.33 -5.06 16.60
C ALA A 269 14.48 -5.58 18.05
N HIS A 270 13.39 -5.58 18.83
CA HIS A 270 13.38 -6.06 20.22
C HIS A 270 13.41 -7.60 20.35
N VAL A 271 13.14 -8.33 19.25
CA VAL A 271 13.24 -9.80 19.19
C VAL A 271 14.67 -10.23 18.87
N THR A 272 15.47 -9.34 18.26
CA THR A 272 16.88 -9.55 17.97
C THR A 272 17.77 -9.05 19.11
N ASN A 273 17.72 -9.71 20.28
CA ASN A 273 18.72 -9.45 21.32
C ASN A 273 20.10 -9.98 20.87
N ALA A 274 21.01 -9.06 20.56
CA ALA A 274 22.40 -9.33 20.19
C ALA A 274 23.27 -9.98 21.32
N SER A 275 22.68 -10.26 22.49
CA SER A 275 23.36 -10.76 23.68
C SER A 275 23.20 -12.26 23.93
N SER A 276 22.39 -12.97 23.14
CA SER A 276 22.31 -14.43 23.17
C SER A 276 22.31 -14.96 21.74
N GLY A 277 23.40 -15.59 21.31
CA GLY A 277 23.64 -16.11 19.95
C GLY A 277 22.70 -17.24 19.49
N ALA A 278 21.45 -17.26 19.96
CA ALA A 278 20.37 -18.10 19.50
C ALA A 278 19.13 -17.21 19.32
N THR A 279 18.99 -16.62 18.13
CA THR A 279 17.73 -16.03 17.69
C THR A 279 16.76 -17.16 17.37
N GLN A 280 15.72 -17.35 18.19
CA GLN A 280 14.51 -17.96 17.65
C GLN A 280 13.91 -16.91 16.71
N ALA A 281 14.33 -16.93 15.44
CA ALA A 281 13.71 -16.13 14.41
C ALA A 281 12.25 -16.60 14.29
N THR A 282 11.33 -15.85 14.90
CA THR A 282 9.89 -16.11 14.77
C THR A 282 9.54 -15.94 13.31
N LYS A 283 9.16 -17.06 12.66
CA LYS A 283 8.74 -17.05 11.26
C LYS A 283 7.55 -16.09 11.11
N PRO A 284 7.59 -15.12 10.18
CA PRO A 284 6.47 -14.21 9.97
C PRO A 284 5.18 -14.96 9.63
N PHE A 285 4.09 -14.65 10.33
CA PHE A 285 2.75 -15.16 10.02
C PHE A 285 1.99 -14.26 9.04
N ILE A 286 2.39 -12.99 8.92
CA ILE A 286 1.91 -12.09 7.85
C ILE A 286 2.83 -12.24 6.63
N ASN A 287 2.25 -12.63 5.51
CA ASN A 287 2.95 -12.80 4.24
C ASN A 287 2.26 -11.93 3.20
N LEU A 288 2.96 -10.94 2.65
CA LEU A 288 2.43 -10.05 1.63
C LEU A 288 3.20 -10.23 0.32
N LEU A 289 2.49 -10.20 -0.80
CA LEU A 289 3.05 -10.11 -2.14
C LEU A 289 3.25 -8.63 -2.48
N TYR A 290 4.47 -8.23 -2.79
CA TYR A 290 4.76 -6.95 -3.39
C TYR A 290 4.88 -7.09 -4.91
N ARG A 291 4.09 -6.27 -5.60
CA ARG A 291 4.23 -5.92 -7.01
C ARG A 291 4.56 -4.42 -7.06
N PRO A 292 5.24 -3.88 -8.08
CA PRO A 292 5.57 -2.45 -8.12
C PRO A 292 4.35 -1.57 -7.80
N GLY A 293 4.39 -0.86 -6.66
CA GLY A 293 3.32 0.01 -6.15
C GLY A 293 2.12 -0.69 -5.47
N HIS A 294 2.18 -2.00 -5.19
CA HIS A 294 1.01 -2.73 -4.69
C HIS A 294 1.32 -3.91 -3.77
N TYR A 295 0.48 -4.07 -2.73
CA TYR A 295 0.55 -5.17 -1.78
C TYR A 295 -0.73 -6.00 -1.77
N ASP A 296 -0.59 -7.32 -1.81
CA ASP A 296 -1.66 -8.30 -1.62
C ASP A 296 -1.29 -9.28 -0.50
N ILE A 297 -2.27 -10.00 0.04
CA ILE A 297 -2.03 -10.99 1.09
C ILE A 297 -1.77 -12.35 0.44
N LEU A 298 -0.70 -13.04 0.88
CA LEU A 298 -0.40 -14.42 0.49
C LEU A 298 -0.72 -15.39 1.62
N TYR A 299 -1.26 -16.55 1.24
CA TYR A 299 -1.57 -17.63 2.16
C TYR A 299 -0.61 -18.80 1.91
N PRO A 300 0.32 -19.09 2.84
CA PRO A 300 1.20 -20.26 2.75
C PRO A 300 0.40 -21.56 2.64
N LYS A 301 0.99 -22.58 2.03
CA LYS A 301 0.46 -23.96 2.07
C LYS A 301 0.68 -24.62 3.43
#